data_AF-A0A7K2CVY4-F1
#
_entry.id   AF-A0A7K2CVY4-F1
#
_cell.length_a   1.000
_cell.length_b   1.000
_cell.length_c   1.000
_cell.angle_alpha   90.00
_cell.angle_beta   90.00
_cell.angle_gamma   90.00
#
_symmetry.space_group_name_H-M   'P 1'
#
loop_
_entity.id
_entity.type
_entity.pdbx_description
1 polymer ?
#
loop_
_entity_poly.entity_id
_entity_poly.type
_entity_poly.pdbx_seq_one_letter_code
_entity_poly.pdbx_strand_id
1 'polypeptide(L)'
;MEPVVLEPVFIKICGITNADDALLATALGADAVGFVLAPSSRRVAPLRVQEIARLLPPGVLTVGVFRDEAPQRVIELVNRCGLKAAQLHGRESIADTQEVHDQVPV
;
A
#
# COMPACT_ATOMS: atom_id res chain seq x y z
N MET A 1 27.48 -27.09 -13.82
CA MET A 1 27.17 -25.74 -13.32
C MET A 1 25.68 -25.78 -13.02
N GLU A 2 25.32 -25.87 -11.74
CA GLU A 2 23.91 -25.85 -11.33
C GLU A 2 23.32 -24.48 -11.70
N PRO A 3 22.10 -24.43 -12.27
CA PRO A 3 21.45 -23.16 -12.53
C PRO A 3 21.21 -22.43 -11.20
N VAL A 4 21.64 -21.18 -11.11
CA VAL A 4 21.25 -20.30 -10.00
C VAL A 4 19.76 -20.00 -10.19
N VAL A 5 18.92 -20.69 -9.41
CA VAL A 5 17.50 -20.34 -9.27
C VAL A 5 17.47 -19.04 -8.46
N LEU A 6 17.32 -17.91 -9.15
CA LEU A 6 17.08 -16.63 -8.48
C LEU A 6 15.64 -16.66 -7.95
N GLU A 7 15.49 -16.55 -6.63
CA GLU A 7 14.17 -16.28 -6.05
C GLU A 7 13.63 -14.96 -6.63
N PRO A 8 12.35 -14.92 -7.04
CA PRO A 8 11.76 -13.72 -7.61
C PRO A 8 11.77 -12.58 -6.58
N VAL A 9 12.31 -11.43 -6.98
CA VAL A 9 12.37 -10.22 -6.14
C VAL A 9 11.01 -9.57 -6.11
N PHE A 10 10.51 -9.28 -4.90
CA PHE A 10 9.25 -8.54 -4.71
C PHE A 10 9.45 -7.05 -5.01
N ILE A 11 8.66 -6.51 -5.94
CA ILE A 11 8.78 -5.14 -6.44
C ILE A 11 7.52 -4.34 -6.08
N LYS A 12 7.71 -3.27 -5.29
CA LYS A 12 6.67 -2.29 -4.94
C LYS A 12 6.91 -0.94 -5.61
N ILE A 13 5.93 -0.44 -6.35
CA ILE A 13 5.95 0.94 -6.90
C ILE A 13 5.16 1.87 -5.97
N CYS A 14 5.85 2.83 -5.35
CA CYS A 14 5.28 3.67 -4.29
C CYS A 14 5.02 5.11 -4.73
N GLY A 15 3.97 5.74 -4.18
CA GLY A 15 3.62 7.13 -4.46
C GLY A 15 2.77 7.29 -5.73
N ILE A 16 1.96 6.28 -6.04
CA ILE A 16 0.99 6.32 -7.12
C ILE A 16 -0.09 7.36 -6.81
N THR A 17 -0.40 8.22 -7.77
CA THR A 17 -1.39 9.31 -7.63
C THR A 17 -2.57 9.24 -8.60
N ASN A 18 -2.46 8.41 -9.64
CA ASN A 18 -3.49 8.25 -10.68
C ASN A 18 -3.63 6.78 -11.11
N ALA A 19 -4.69 6.49 -11.86
CA ALA A 19 -5.02 5.12 -12.28
C ALA A 19 -4.09 4.60 -13.37
N ASP A 20 -3.67 5.45 -14.30
CA ASP A 20 -2.85 5.05 -15.45
C ASP A 20 -1.49 4.51 -14.98
N ASP A 21 -0.83 5.20 -14.05
CA ASP A 21 0.42 4.75 -13.44
C ASP A 21 0.25 3.45 -12.65
N ALA A 22 -0.88 3.30 -11.94
CA ALA A 22 -1.17 2.11 -11.15
C ALA A 22 -1.35 0.86 -12.05
N LEU A 23 -2.10 1.04 -13.14
CA LEU A 23 -2.37 0.00 -14.12
C LEU A 23 -1.10 -0.34 -14.91
N LEU A 24 -0.31 0.65 -15.30
CA LEU A 24 0.96 0.42 -15.99
C LEU A 24 1.96 -0.33 -15.11
N ALA A 25 2.15 0.09 -13.85
CA ALA A 25 3.02 -0.60 -12.90
C ALA A 25 2.60 -2.07 -12.73
N THR A 26 1.30 -2.31 -12.59
CA THR A 26 0.72 -3.66 -12.51
C THR A 26 1.00 -4.48 -13.77
N ALA A 27 0.76 -3.91 -14.96
CA ALA A 27 0.94 -4.60 -16.22
C ALA A 27 2.41 -4.96 -16.50
N LEU A 28 3.35 -4.20 -15.94
CA LEU A 28 4.78 -4.46 -16.00
C LEU A 28 5.29 -5.44 -14.93
N GLY A 29 4.39 -5.98 -14.09
CA GLY A 29 4.71 -7.04 -13.13
C GLY A 29 5.09 -6.54 -11.73
N ALA A 30 4.67 -5.34 -11.33
CA ALA A 30 4.80 -4.94 -9.92
C ALA A 30 3.92 -5.81 -9.02
N ASP A 31 4.51 -6.37 -7.96
CA ASP A 31 3.79 -7.15 -6.95
C ASP A 31 2.92 -6.27 -6.05
N ALA A 32 3.31 -5.00 -5.88
CA ALA A 32 2.58 -4.06 -5.05
C ALA A 32 2.59 -2.62 -5.60
N VAL A 33 1.53 -1.89 -5.26
CA VAL A 33 1.45 -0.43 -5.45
C VAL A 33 1.15 0.28 -4.13
N GLY A 34 1.76 1.45 -3.93
CA GLY A 34 1.63 2.23 -2.71
C GLY A 34 0.99 3.60 -2.90
N PHE A 35 -0.01 3.92 -2.07
CA PHE A 35 -0.70 5.20 -2.05
C PHE A 35 -0.35 5.98 -0.79
N VAL A 36 0.11 7.22 -0.94
CA VAL A 36 0.50 8.05 0.21
C VAL A 36 -0.72 8.78 0.76
N LEU A 37 -1.07 8.48 2.02
CA LEU A 37 -2.20 9.09 2.75
C LEU A 37 -1.73 10.12 3.80
N ALA A 38 -0.43 10.35 3.89
CA ALA A 38 0.22 11.32 4.78
C ALA A 38 0.68 12.60 4.04
N PRO A 39 1.09 13.67 4.75
CA PRO A 39 1.62 14.90 4.12
C PRO A 39 2.82 14.62 3.20
N SER A 40 2.62 14.85 1.89
CA SER A 40 3.59 14.62 0.82
C SER A 40 3.12 15.31 -0.46
N SER A 41 4.03 15.63 -1.39
CA SER A 41 3.66 16.04 -2.75
C SER A 41 2.93 14.93 -3.53
N ARG A 42 3.07 13.67 -3.11
CA ARG A 42 2.38 12.50 -3.68
C ARG A 42 1.16 12.07 -2.87
N ARG A 43 0.66 12.93 -1.96
CA ARG A 43 -0.52 12.62 -1.15
C ARG A 43 -1.75 12.48 -2.05
N VAL A 44 -2.56 11.45 -1.80
CA VAL A 44 -3.81 11.19 -2.51
C VAL A 44 -4.98 11.19 -1.52
N ALA A 45 -6.14 11.67 -1.95
CA ALA A 45 -7.36 11.61 -1.13
C ALA A 45 -7.84 10.16 -0.98
N PRO A 46 -8.36 9.75 0.20
CA PRO A 46 -8.86 8.38 0.42
C PRO A 46 -9.88 7.90 -0.62
N LEU A 47 -10.80 8.78 -1.05
CA LEU A 47 -11.78 8.44 -2.09
C LEU A 47 -11.09 8.07 -3.42
N ARG A 48 -10.06 8.84 -3.80
CA ARG A 48 -9.31 8.56 -5.01
C ARG A 48 -8.49 7.28 -4.92
N VAL A 49 -7.94 6.98 -3.74
CA VAL A 49 -7.27 5.69 -3.48
C VAL A 49 -8.26 4.53 -3.65
N GLN A 50 -9.47 4.63 -3.09
CA GLN A 50 -10.52 3.62 -3.24
C GLN A 50 -10.91 3.39 -4.71
N GLU A 51 -11.07 4.46 -5.49
CA GLU A 51 -11.37 4.37 -6.92
C GLU A 51 -10.28 3.62 -7.68
N ILE A 52 -9.01 3.94 -7.44
CA ILE A 52 -7.88 3.30 -8.13
C ILE A 52 -7.74 1.84 -7.70
N ALA A 53 -7.80 1.56 -6.39
CA ALA A 53 -7.64 0.21 -5.85
C ALA A 53 -8.67 -0.78 -6.44
N ARG A 54 -9.90 -0.33 -6.70
CA ARG A 54 -10.96 -1.15 -7.33
C ARG A 54 -10.69 -1.53 -8.78
N LEU A 55 -9.83 -0.79 -9.49
CA LEU A 55 -9.46 -1.10 -10.87
C LEU A 55 -8.34 -2.14 -10.96
N LEU A 56 -7.63 -2.38 -9.86
CA LEU A 56 -6.45 -3.24 -9.86
C LEU A 56 -6.82 -4.71 -9.72
N PRO A 57 -6.10 -5.62 -10.41
CA PRO A 57 -6.30 -7.06 -10.28
C PRO A 57 -6.13 -7.54 -8.84
N PRO A 58 -6.85 -8.61 -8.42
CA PRO A 58 -6.72 -9.18 -7.07
C PRO A 58 -5.29 -9.63 -6.70
N GLY A 59 -4.43 -9.94 -7.69
CA GLY A 59 -3.06 -10.39 -7.47
C GLY A 59 -2.07 -9.30 -7.04
N VAL A 60 -2.42 -8.01 -7.19
CA VAL A 60 -1.54 -6.91 -6.76
C VAL A 60 -1.85 -6.51 -5.31
N LEU A 61 -0.79 -6.34 -4.51
CA LEU A 61 -0.91 -5.83 -3.16
C LEU A 61 -1.05 -4.30 -3.17
N THR A 62 -2.16 -3.80 -2.64
CA THR A 62 -2.42 -2.36 -2.54
C THR A 62 -2.11 -1.87 -1.12
N VAL A 63 -1.13 -0.97 -1.00
CA VAL A 63 -0.57 -0.54 0.29
C VAL A 63 -0.90 0.93 0.57
N GLY A 64 -1.43 1.23 1.75
CA GLY A 64 -1.57 2.61 2.24
C GLY A 64 -0.31 3.04 3.00
N VAL A 65 0.24 4.21 2.70
CA VAL A 65 1.41 4.75 3.40
C VAL A 65 0.99 5.89 4.34
N PHE A 66 1.28 5.69 5.62
CA PHE A 66 0.92 6.58 6.72
C PHE A 66 2.18 7.06 7.43
N ARG A 67 2.08 8.17 8.15
CA ARG A 67 3.17 8.72 8.96
C ARG A 67 2.60 9.44 10.16
N ASP A 68 2.92 8.93 11.34
CA ASP A 68 2.52 9.49 12.64
C ASP A 68 1.00 9.69 12.76
N GLU A 69 0.21 8.81 12.13
CA GLU A 69 -1.26 8.79 12.25
C GLU A 69 -1.70 7.87 13.40
N ALA A 70 -2.85 8.20 14.00
CA ALA A 70 -3.42 7.34 15.04
C ALA A 70 -3.74 5.94 14.47
N PRO A 71 -3.49 4.84 15.21
CA PRO A 71 -3.77 3.47 14.74
C PRO A 71 -5.18 3.28 14.19
N GLN A 72 -6.18 3.80 14.90
CA GLN A 72 -7.59 3.69 14.51
C GLN A 72 -7.88 4.39 13.17
N ARG A 73 -7.16 5.49 12.90
CA ARG A 73 -7.28 6.21 11.63
C ARG A 73 -6.67 5.42 10.47
N VAL A 74 -5.54 4.77 10.70
CA VAL A 74 -4.91 3.86 9.72
C VAL A 74 -5.87 2.71 9.39
N ILE A 75 -6.39 2.03 10.42
CA ILE A 75 -7.32 0.91 10.28
C ILE A 75 -8.57 1.31 9.50
N GLU A 76 -9.19 2.44 9.85
CA GLU A 76 -10.36 2.97 9.13
C GLU A 76 -10.04 3.19 7.66
N LEU A 77 -8.93 3.87 7.35
CA LEU A 77 -8.58 4.23 5.99
C LEU A 77 -8.23 3.02 5.13
N VAL A 78 -7.52 2.04 5.67
CA VAL A 78 -7.21 0.79 4.96
C VAL A 78 -8.49 0.06 4.59
N ASN A 79 -9.35 -0.20 5.57
CA ASN A 79 -10.60 -0.94 5.37
C ASN A 79 -11.56 -0.20 4.42
N ARG A 80 -11.72 1.11 4.61
CA ARG A 80 -12.58 1.94 3.76
C ARG A 80 -12.09 2.00 2.32
N CYS A 81 -10.78 2.11 2.10
CA CYS A 81 -10.22 2.21 0.75
C CYS A 81 -10.10 0.84 0.05
N GLY A 82 -10.38 -0.27 0.75
CA GLY A 82 -10.17 -1.62 0.21
C GLY A 82 -8.70 -1.95 0.01
N LEU A 83 -7.81 -1.35 0.82
CA LEU A 83 -6.38 -1.65 0.78
C LEU A 83 -6.12 -2.98 1.49
N LYS A 84 -4.98 -3.60 1.16
CA LYS A 84 -4.61 -4.94 1.62
C LYS A 84 -3.42 -4.93 2.59
N ALA A 85 -2.82 -3.76 2.82
CA ALA A 85 -1.73 -3.59 3.77
C ALA A 85 -1.59 -2.12 4.18
N ALA A 86 -0.98 -1.90 5.36
CA ALA A 86 -0.54 -0.60 5.84
C ALA A 86 1.00 -0.56 5.91
N GLN A 87 1.58 0.54 5.44
CA GLN A 87 2.98 0.90 5.67
C GLN A 87 3.02 2.08 6.63
N LEU A 88 3.50 1.84 7.84
CA LEU A 88 3.77 2.86 8.86
C LEU A 88 5.19 3.41 8.64
N HIS A 89 5.30 4.71 8.38
CA HIS A 89 6.54 5.35 7.91
C HIS A 89 6.94 6.57 8.76
N GLY A 90 6.54 6.57 10.02
CA GLY A 90 6.85 7.60 11.00
C GLY A 90 7.60 7.05 12.20
N ARG A 91 7.17 7.47 13.38
CA ARG A 91 7.70 7.08 14.69
C ARG A 91 6.66 6.31 15.49
N GLU A 92 5.84 5.52 14.80
CA GLU A 92 4.82 4.69 15.43
C GLU A 92 5.49 3.73 16.42
N SER A 93 4.91 3.58 17.60
CA SER A 93 5.41 2.66 18.62
C SER A 93 5.10 1.21 18.25
N ILE A 94 5.75 0.25 18.93
CA ILE A 94 5.43 -1.17 18.76
C ILE A 94 3.94 -1.43 19.07
N ALA A 95 3.39 -0.76 20.09
CA ALA A 95 1.98 -0.87 20.44
C ALA A 95 1.06 -0.37 19.30
N ASP A 96 1.40 0.76 18.69
CA ASP A 96 0.66 1.30 17.54
C ASP A 96 0.70 0.31 16.36
N THR A 97 1.87 -0.26 16.09
CA THR A 97 2.04 -1.22 14.98
C THR A 97 1.25 -2.51 15.21
N GLN A 98 1.19 -2.99 16.45
CA GLN A 98 0.44 -4.18 16.82
C GLN A 98 -1.06 -3.95 16.66
N GLU A 99 -1.56 -2.80 17.13
CA GLU A 99 -2.99 -2.48 17.02
C GLU A 99 -3.45 -2.44 15.55
N VAL A 100 -2.63 -1.87 14.66
CA VAL A 100 -2.91 -1.86 13.21
C VAL A 100 -2.88 -3.28 12.65
N HIS A 101 -1.84 -4.06 12.95
CA HIS A 101 -1.68 -5.44 12.47
C HIS A 101 -2.90 -6.31 12.81
N ASP A 102 -3.46 -6.18 14.00
CA ASP A 102 -4.56 -7.02 14.47
C ASP A 102 -5.89 -6.77 13.73
N GLN A 103 -6.00 -5.68 12.98
CA GLN A 103 -7.25 -5.21 12.37
C GLN A 103 -7.16 -4.87 10.88
N VAL A 104 -5.99 -5.04 10.28
CA VAL A 104 -5.72 -4.72 8.87
C VAL A 104 -5.24 -5.99 8.15
N PRO A 105 -5.70 -6.25 6.91
CA PRO A 105 -5.14 -7.33 6.10
C PRO A 105 -3.63 -7.14 5.90
N VAL A 106 -2.88 -8.23 5.82
CA VAL A 106 -1.43 -8.23 5.59
C VAL A 106 -1.12 -8.42 4.11
#